data_AF-A0A8I2BWJ0-F1
#
_entry.id   AF-A0A8I2BWJ0-F1
#
_cell.length_a   1.000
_cell.length_b   1.000
_cell.length_c   1.000
_cell.angle_alpha   90.00
_cell.angle_beta   90.00
_cell.angle_gamma   90.00
#
_symmetry.space_group_name_H-M   'P 1'
#
loop_
_entity.id
_entity.type
_entity.pdbx_description
1 polymer ?
#
loop_
_entity_poly.entity_id
_entity_poly.type
_entity_poly.pdbx_seq_one_letter_code
_entity_poly.pdbx_strand_id
1 'polypeptide(L)'
;MTLESHNRKSANTAFFIGLSACLGLPGELARRLGEGETILGPAGMLCRVHTQGEQDELMAFPEVILPLAAREFGGDEVVTLLSLQEQLLTEYGWRLTLSDLGLLCVCPLLRVRSPEEVAAALELGQVVARVVLDALATQVDTKAEVAS
;
A
#
# COMPACT_ATOMS: atom_id res chain seq x y z
N MET A 1 26.42 2.12 -19.52
CA MET A 1 25.89 1.49 -18.28
C MET A 1 27.08 1.24 -17.35
N THR A 2 27.04 1.77 -16.13
CA THR A 2 28.12 1.69 -15.13
C THR A 2 27.96 0.48 -14.22
N LEU A 3 29.04 0.03 -13.57
CA LEU A 3 29.03 -1.12 -12.64
C LEU A 3 27.98 -0.97 -11.51
N GLU A 4 27.80 0.25 -11.01
CA GLU A 4 26.81 0.60 -9.98
C GLU A 4 25.37 0.33 -10.44
N SER A 5 25.07 0.54 -11.73
CA SER A 5 23.75 0.24 -12.30
C SER A 5 23.47 -1.27 -12.35
N HIS A 6 24.51 -2.09 -12.55
CA HIS A 6 24.38 -3.55 -12.55
C HIS A 6 24.20 -4.10 -11.13
N ASN A 7 24.99 -3.62 -10.17
CA ASN A 7 24.86 -4.04 -8.77
C ASN A 7 23.47 -3.71 -8.20
N ARG A 8 22.95 -2.51 -8.49
CA ARG A 8 21.60 -2.13 -8.04
C ARG A 8 20.50 -2.98 -8.66
N LYS A 9 20.63 -3.36 -9.92
CA LYS A 9 19.68 -4.26 -10.59
C LYS A 9 19.68 -5.66 -9.98
N SER A 10 20.86 -6.18 -9.64
CA SER A 10 21.00 -7.48 -8.96
C SER A 10 20.43 -7.45 -7.54
N ALA A 11 20.69 -6.38 -6.78
CA ALA A 11 20.15 -6.20 -5.43
C ALA A 11 18.62 -6.12 -5.43
N ASN A 12 18.02 -5.34 -6.35
CA ASN A 12 16.55 -5.30 -6.52
C ASN A 12 15.99 -6.68 -6.86
N THR A 13 16.64 -7.40 -7.78
CA THR A 13 16.17 -8.73 -8.19
C THR A 13 16.15 -9.69 -6.99
N ALA A 14 17.23 -9.73 -6.20
CA ALA A 14 17.30 -10.57 -5.00
C ALA A 14 16.25 -10.18 -3.95
N PHE A 15 16.03 -8.88 -3.75
CA PHE A 15 15.02 -8.36 -2.84
C PHE A 15 13.61 -8.84 -3.22
N PHE A 16 13.20 -8.67 -4.48
CA PHE A 16 11.86 -9.07 -4.92
C PHE A 16 11.66 -10.58 -4.99
N ILE A 17 12.72 -11.36 -5.22
CA ILE A 17 12.68 -12.83 -5.04
C ILE A 17 12.39 -13.18 -3.58
N GLY A 18 13.12 -12.59 -2.63
CA GLY A 18 12.86 -12.79 -1.20
C GLY A 18 11.44 -12.41 -0.81
N LEU A 19 10.97 -11.25 -1.29
CA LEU A 19 9.63 -10.74 -0.99
C LEU A 19 8.55 -11.69 -1.52
N SER A 20 8.75 -12.22 -2.72
CA SER A 20 7.80 -13.17 -3.31
C SER A 20 7.71 -14.47 -2.52
N ALA A 21 8.82 -14.93 -1.94
CA ALA A 21 8.82 -16.09 -1.07
C ALA A 21 8.04 -15.82 0.22
N CYS A 22 8.23 -14.66 0.84
CA CYS A 22 7.48 -14.24 2.03
C CYS A 22 5.96 -14.18 1.77
N LEU A 23 5.58 -13.68 0.59
CA LEU A 23 4.17 -13.48 0.23
C LEU A 23 3.51 -14.69 -0.46
N GLY A 24 4.26 -15.77 -0.71
CA GLY A 24 3.77 -16.93 -1.46
C GLY A 24 3.38 -16.61 -2.91
N LEU A 25 3.99 -15.61 -3.52
CA LEU A 25 3.64 -15.13 -4.86
C LEU A 25 4.38 -15.92 -5.96
N PRO A 26 3.72 -16.23 -7.09
CA PRO A 26 4.39 -16.73 -8.28
C PRO A 26 5.48 -15.77 -8.78
N GLY A 27 6.54 -16.32 -9.37
CA GLY A 27 7.69 -15.53 -9.85
C GLY A 27 7.33 -14.44 -10.87
N GLU A 28 6.26 -14.62 -11.64
CA GLU A 28 5.77 -13.58 -12.56
C GLU A 28 5.19 -12.36 -11.81
N LEU A 29 4.43 -12.57 -10.73
CA LEU A 29 3.95 -11.46 -9.90
C LEU A 29 5.10 -10.78 -9.15
N ALA A 30 6.11 -11.54 -8.73
CA ALA A 30 7.34 -11.01 -8.13
C ALA A 30 8.08 -10.06 -9.08
N ARG A 31 8.22 -10.47 -10.35
CA ARG A 31 8.85 -9.67 -11.40
C ARG A 31 8.10 -8.35 -11.62
N ARG A 32 6.79 -8.42 -11.73
CA ARG A 32 5.91 -7.26 -11.92
C ARG A 32 5.98 -6.29 -10.73
N LEU A 33 5.96 -6.80 -9.50
CA LEU A 33 6.22 -5.99 -8.30
C LEU A 33 7.59 -5.29 -8.37
N GLY A 34 8.62 -6.01 -8.82
CA GLY A 34 9.98 -5.46 -8.99
C GLY A 34 10.09 -4.38 -10.07
N GLU A 35 9.15 -4.35 -11.01
CA GLU A 35 9.02 -3.32 -12.03
C GLU A 35 8.16 -2.14 -11.55
N GLY A 36 7.68 -2.18 -10.31
CA GLY A 36 6.81 -1.17 -9.73
C GLY A 36 5.36 -1.26 -10.22
N GLU A 37 4.95 -2.40 -10.79
CA GLU A 37 3.56 -2.59 -11.19
C GLU A 37 2.63 -2.80 -10.01
N THR A 38 1.37 -2.43 -10.20
CA THR A 38 0.28 -2.81 -9.30
C THR A 38 -0.15 -4.25 -9.57
N ILE A 39 -0.22 -5.07 -8.52
CA ILE A 39 -0.72 -6.45 -8.56
C ILE A 39 -1.89 -6.65 -7.59
N LEU A 40 -2.56 -7.79 -7.70
CA LEU A 40 -3.49 -8.25 -6.68
C LEU A 40 -2.71 -8.97 -5.58
N GLY A 41 -2.72 -8.44 -4.37
CA GLY A 41 -2.06 -9.02 -3.20
C GLY A 41 -2.82 -10.22 -2.62
N PRO A 42 -2.19 -10.95 -1.66
CA PRO A 42 -2.74 -12.19 -1.12
C PRO A 42 -4.12 -12.07 -0.44
N ALA A 43 -4.47 -10.93 0.17
CA ALA A 43 -5.79 -10.71 0.76
C ALA A 43 -6.79 -10.04 -0.22
N GLY A 44 -6.51 -10.09 -1.53
CA GLY A 44 -7.43 -9.64 -2.58
C GLY A 44 -7.50 -8.12 -2.77
N MET A 45 -6.55 -7.36 -2.23
CA MET A 45 -6.44 -5.92 -2.48
C MET A 45 -5.31 -5.60 -3.45
N LEU A 46 -5.50 -4.56 -4.24
CA LEU A 46 -4.46 -4.07 -5.13
C LEU A 46 -3.31 -3.52 -4.29
N CYS A 47 -2.07 -3.87 -4.66
CA CYS A 47 -0.89 -3.36 -3.99
C CYS A 47 0.27 -3.12 -4.95
N ARG A 48 1.20 -2.28 -4.50
CA ARG A 48 2.47 -1.99 -5.15
C ARG A 48 3.56 -1.92 -4.07
N VAL A 49 4.80 -2.20 -4.45
CA VAL A 49 5.95 -1.95 -3.57
C VAL A 49 6.83 -0.89 -4.21
N HIS A 50 7.06 0.18 -3.47
CA HIS A 50 7.93 1.27 -3.85
C HIS A 50 9.33 0.97 -3.33
N THR A 51 10.34 1.19 -4.16
CA THR A 51 11.74 1.05 -3.76
C THR A 51 12.49 2.36 -3.99
N GLN A 52 13.39 2.68 -3.08
CA GLN A 52 14.30 3.82 -3.20
C GLN A 52 15.69 3.36 -2.79
N GLY A 53 16.68 3.60 -3.65
CA GLY A 53 18.09 3.44 -3.27
C GLY A 53 18.53 4.65 -2.48
N GLU A 54 18.89 4.48 -1.21
CA GLU A 54 19.40 5.53 -0.33
C GLU A 54 20.77 5.07 0.22
N GLN A 55 21.83 5.85 -0.04
CA GLN A 55 23.19 5.57 0.46
C GLN A 55 23.66 4.10 0.26
N ASP A 56 23.38 3.52 -0.90
CA ASP A 56 23.72 2.13 -1.28
C ASP A 56 22.90 1.03 -0.59
N GLU A 57 21.90 1.39 0.22
CA GLU A 57 20.90 0.46 0.77
C GLU A 57 19.58 0.57 0.00
N LEU A 58 18.93 -0.58 -0.20
CA LEU A 58 17.59 -0.63 -0.76
C LEU A 58 16.57 -0.41 0.36
N MET A 59 15.83 0.68 0.28
CA MET A 59 14.69 0.95 1.14
C MET A 59 13.41 0.67 0.35
N ALA A 60 12.40 0.11 1.02
CA ALA A 60 11.14 -0.24 0.40
C ALA A 60 9.96 0.05 1.32
N PHE A 61 8.78 0.27 0.73
CA PHE A 61 7.51 0.33 1.45
C PHE A 61 6.35 -0.12 0.56
N PRO A 62 5.34 -0.80 1.13
CA PRO A 62 4.14 -1.17 0.40
C PRO A 62 3.15 -0.01 0.29
N GLU A 63 2.40 0.01 -0.80
CA GLU A 63 1.20 0.81 -1.00
C GLU A 63 0.03 -0.16 -1.22
N VAL A 64 -1.03 -0.03 -0.43
CA VAL A 64 -2.27 -0.81 -0.60
C VAL A 64 -3.35 0.12 -1.13
N ILE A 65 -3.88 -0.20 -2.30
CA ILE A 65 -4.80 0.64 -3.06
C ILE A 65 -6.23 0.18 -2.79
N LEU A 66 -7.05 1.12 -2.33
CA LEU A 66 -8.46 0.91 -2.04
C LEU A 66 -9.28 1.10 -3.33
N PRO A 67 -10.39 0.37 -3.51
CA PRO A 67 -11.27 0.51 -4.67
C PRO A 67 -12.20 1.73 -4.54
N LEU A 68 -11.65 2.91 -4.21
CA LEU A 68 -12.38 4.15 -3.97
C LEU A 68 -11.65 5.33 -4.61
N ALA A 69 -12.28 6.01 -5.56
CA ALA A 69 -11.71 7.20 -6.20
C ALA A 69 -11.97 8.44 -5.36
N ALA A 70 -10.98 9.35 -5.29
CA ALA A 70 -11.07 10.58 -4.51
C ALA A 70 -12.32 11.43 -4.82
N ARG A 71 -12.74 11.41 -6.09
CA ARG A 71 -13.89 12.15 -6.60
C ARG A 71 -15.25 11.65 -6.10
N GLU A 72 -15.29 10.47 -5.49
CA GLU A 72 -16.51 9.89 -4.93
C GLU A 72 -16.82 10.47 -3.54
N PHE A 73 -15.90 11.25 -2.97
CA PHE A 73 -16.04 11.84 -1.63
C PHE A 73 -16.41 13.33 -1.68
N GLY A 74 -17.35 13.72 -0.83
CA GLY A 74 -17.75 15.10 -0.58
C GLY A 74 -18.40 15.22 0.79
N GLY A 75 -18.71 16.44 1.26
CA GLY A 75 -19.48 16.64 2.50
C GLY A 75 -18.91 15.93 3.73
N ASP A 76 -19.78 15.22 4.46
CA ASP A 76 -19.44 14.53 5.71
C ASP A 76 -18.41 13.41 5.52
N GLU A 77 -18.40 12.75 4.36
CA GLU A 77 -17.43 11.71 4.05
C GLU A 77 -15.99 12.26 4.07
N VAL A 78 -15.79 13.52 3.71
CA VAL A 78 -14.48 14.19 3.79
C VAL A 78 -14.05 14.38 5.26
N VAL A 79 -14.99 14.72 6.14
CA VAL A 79 -14.70 14.86 7.58
C VAL A 79 -14.25 13.53 8.16
N THR A 80 -14.94 12.44 7.82
CA THR A 80 -14.55 11.10 8.28
C THR A 80 -13.21 10.66 7.70
N LEU A 81 -12.93 10.96 6.43
CA LEU A 81 -11.60 10.69 5.87
C LEU A 81 -10.49 11.42 6.65
N LEU A 82 -10.72 12.66 7.07
CA LEU A 82 -9.77 13.41 7.89
C LEU A 82 -9.59 12.80 9.28
N SER A 83 -10.68 12.39 9.94
CA SER A 83 -10.61 11.71 11.24
C SER A 83 -9.90 10.36 11.14
N LEU A 84 -10.19 9.56 10.10
CA LEU A 84 -9.47 8.32 9.83
C LEU A 84 -7.99 8.58 9.58
N GLN A 85 -7.65 9.61 8.80
CA GLN A 85 -6.26 9.98 8.57
C GLN A 85 -5.53 10.32 9.88
N GLU A 86 -6.15 11.06 10.81
CA GLU A 86 -5.56 11.36 12.11
C GLU A 86 -5.30 10.07 12.93
N GLN A 87 -6.29 9.18 13.00
CA GLN A 87 -6.17 7.92 13.72
C GLN A 87 -5.08 7.02 13.10
N LEU A 88 -5.04 6.90 11.78
CA LEU A 88 -4.03 6.09 11.09
C LEU A 88 -2.61 6.59 11.34
N LEU A 89 -2.39 7.91 11.37
CA LEU A 89 -1.07 8.49 11.63
C LEU A 89 -0.63 8.24 13.07
N THR A 90 -1.55 8.37 14.01
CA THR A 90 -1.25 8.32 15.45
C THR A 90 -1.13 6.90 15.98
N GLU A 91 -2.03 6.00 15.58
CA GLU A 91 -2.09 4.64 16.10
C GLU A 91 -1.25 3.64 15.31
N TYR A 92 -1.21 3.80 13.99
CA TYR A 92 -0.60 2.82 13.10
C TYR A 92 0.68 3.32 12.42
N GLY A 93 0.87 4.64 12.33
CA GLY A 93 1.94 5.22 11.51
C GLY A 93 1.69 5.03 10.01
N TRP A 94 0.42 5.10 9.59
CA TRP A 94 0.00 4.98 8.20
C TRP A 94 -0.66 6.26 7.69
N ARG A 95 -0.48 6.51 6.41
CA ARG A 95 -1.06 7.66 5.71
C ARG A 95 -2.11 7.18 4.72
N LEU A 96 -3.27 7.84 4.72
CA LEU A 96 -4.29 7.73 3.69
C LEU A 96 -4.03 8.78 2.60
N THR A 97 -3.76 8.35 1.38
CA THR A 97 -3.35 9.26 0.31
C THR A 97 -3.93 8.82 -1.03
N LEU A 98 -3.46 9.41 -2.13
CA LEU A 98 -3.85 9.04 -3.47
C LEU A 98 -2.71 8.30 -4.18
N SER A 99 -3.07 7.17 -4.76
CA SER A 99 -2.24 6.44 -5.72
C SER A 99 -2.15 7.20 -7.04
N ASP A 100 -1.21 6.80 -7.89
CA ASP A 100 -1.10 7.30 -9.25
C ASP A 100 -2.28 6.92 -10.16
N LEU A 101 -3.13 5.98 -9.72
CA LEU A 101 -4.40 5.62 -10.36
C LEU A 101 -5.55 6.57 -9.98
N GLY A 102 -5.32 7.55 -9.11
CA GLY A 102 -6.36 8.44 -8.59
C GLY A 102 -7.30 7.79 -7.57
N LEU A 103 -6.96 6.59 -7.10
CA LEU A 103 -7.66 5.87 -6.06
C LEU A 103 -7.02 6.14 -4.69
N LEU A 104 -7.82 6.10 -3.63
CA LEU A 104 -7.32 6.13 -2.26
C LEU A 104 -6.36 4.96 -2.03
N CYS A 105 -5.30 5.20 -1.28
CA CYS A 105 -4.36 4.16 -0.86
C CYS A 105 -3.87 4.43 0.56
N VAL A 106 -3.40 3.37 1.22
CA VAL A 106 -2.71 3.47 2.50
C VAL A 106 -1.24 3.08 2.35
N CYS A 107 -0.36 3.90 2.91
CA CYS A 107 1.09 3.70 2.89
C CYS A 107 1.65 3.89 4.31
N PRO A 108 2.64 3.09 4.75
CA PRO A 108 3.30 3.33 6.01
C PRO A 108 4.19 4.58 5.92
N LEU A 109 4.38 5.27 7.05
CA LEU A 109 5.31 6.39 7.14
C LEU A 109 6.78 5.94 7.10
N LEU A 110 7.03 4.74 7.61
CA LEU A 110 8.37 4.15 7.69
C LEU A 110 8.66 3.30 6.46
N ARG A 111 9.91 3.41 6.01
CA ARG A 111 10.50 2.54 4.99
C ARG A 111 11.34 1.50 5.69
N VAL A 112 11.38 0.31 5.13
CA VAL A 112 12.06 -0.85 5.69
C VAL A 112 13.07 -1.40 4.69
N ARG A 113 13.94 -2.30 5.15
CA ARG A 113 15.11 -2.74 4.35
C ARG A 113 14.98 -4.17 3.88
N SER A 114 14.27 -5.00 4.62
CA SER A 114 14.19 -6.42 4.30
C SER A 114 12.89 -6.78 3.57
N PRO A 115 12.92 -7.82 2.73
CA PRO A 115 11.70 -8.36 2.13
C PRO A 115 10.66 -8.81 3.17
N GLU A 116 11.10 -9.39 4.28
CA GLU A 116 10.23 -9.85 5.37
C GLU A 116 9.51 -8.67 6.04
N GLU A 117 10.22 -7.57 6.29
CA GLU A 117 9.62 -6.36 6.84
C GLU A 117 8.59 -5.76 5.88
N VAL A 118 8.86 -5.76 4.57
CA VAL A 118 7.88 -5.30 3.57
C VAL A 118 6.67 -6.21 3.53
N ALA A 119 6.86 -7.54 3.60
CA ALA A 119 5.75 -8.48 3.62
C ALA A 119 4.85 -8.27 4.84
N ALA A 120 5.43 -8.14 6.03
CA ALA A 120 4.69 -7.84 7.26
C ALA A 120 3.97 -6.49 7.18
N ALA A 121 4.64 -5.45 6.66
CA ALA A 121 4.01 -4.16 6.43
C ALA A 121 2.86 -4.25 5.43
N LEU A 122 2.98 -5.06 4.37
CA LEU A 122 1.92 -5.24 3.37
C LEU A 122 0.71 -5.97 3.95
N GLU A 123 0.91 -6.96 4.81
CA GLU A 123 -0.16 -7.64 5.54
C GLU A 123 -0.90 -6.67 6.46
N LEU A 124 -0.16 -5.88 7.25
CA LEU A 124 -0.75 -4.84 8.11
C LEU A 124 -1.49 -3.79 7.28
N GLY A 125 -0.92 -3.35 6.17
CA GLY A 125 -1.54 -2.40 5.25
C GLY A 125 -2.86 -2.89 4.70
N GLN A 126 -3.00 -4.19 4.45
CA GLN A 126 -4.26 -4.80 4.04
C GLN A 126 -5.30 -4.77 5.17
N VAL A 127 -4.90 -5.01 6.42
CA VAL A 127 -5.81 -4.86 7.58
C VAL A 127 -6.26 -3.41 7.71
N VAL A 128 -5.32 -2.46 7.64
CA VAL A 128 -5.59 -1.02 7.71
C VAL A 128 -6.55 -0.59 6.59
N ALA A 129 -6.30 -1.02 5.36
CA ALA A 129 -7.17 -0.72 4.22
C ALA A 129 -8.60 -1.23 4.44
N ARG A 130 -8.76 -2.43 5.02
CA ARG A 130 -10.08 -2.98 5.35
C ARG A 130 -10.80 -2.12 6.40
N VAL A 131 -10.11 -1.73 7.48
CA VAL A 131 -10.69 -0.85 8.52
C VAL A 131 -11.18 0.47 7.93
N VAL A 132 -10.40 1.07 7.01
CA VAL A 132 -10.82 2.29 6.30
C VAL A 132 -12.07 2.05 5.46
N LEU A 133 -12.13 0.95 4.70
CA LEU A 133 -13.30 0.61 3.90
C LEU A 133 -14.55 0.43 4.76
N ASP A 134 -14.43 -0.30 5.87
CA ASP A 134 -15.56 -0.59 6.75
C ASP A 134 -16.08 0.68 7.45
N ALA A 135 -15.18 1.57 7.89
CA ALA A 135 -15.53 2.86 8.46
C ALA A 135 -16.28 3.77 7.47
N LEU A 136 -15.86 3.77 6.20
CA LEU A 136 -16.53 4.54 5.15
C LEU A 136 -17.88 3.93 4.75
N ALA A 137 -17.98 2.59 4.70
CA ALA A 137 -19.22 1.89 4.36
C ALA A 137 -20.33 2.12 5.41
N THR A 138 -19.98 2.14 6.70
CA THR A 138 -20.93 2.33 7.82
C THR A 138 -21.70 3.67 7.72
N GLN A 139 -21.09 4.68 7.10
CA GLN A 139 -21.77 5.97 6.88
C GLN A 139 -22.79 5.93 5.74
N VAL A 140 -22.55 5.12 4.71
CA VAL A 140 -23.46 4.98 3.58
C VAL A 140 -24.77 4.34 4.04
N ASP A 141 -24.69 3.30 4.87
CA ASP A 141 -25.87 2.65 5.44
C ASP A 141 -26.64 3.57 6.40
N THR A 142 -25.94 4.35 7.23
CA THR A 142 -26.59 5.32 8.12
C THR A 142 -27.34 6.41 7.33
N LYS A 143 -26.80 6.90 6.21
CA LYS A 143 -27.50 7.87 5.35
C LYS A 143 -28.71 7.27 4.64
N ALA A 144 -28.66 5.99 4.26
CA ALA A 144 -29.79 5.31 3.63
C ALA A 144 -30.97 5.12 4.60
N GLU A 145 -30.69 4.87 5.88
CA GLU A 145 -31.70 4.67 6.92
C GLU A 145 -32.41 5.98 7.32
N VAL A 146 -31.70 7.11 7.33
CA VAL A 146 -32.28 8.45 7.66
C VAL A 146 -33.14 9.01 6.52
N ALA A 147 -32.95 8.52 5.28
CA ALA A 147 -33.69 8.97 4.10
C ALA A 147 -34.94 8.12 3.78
N SER A 148 -35.26 7.10 4.59
CA SER A 148 -36.42 6.20 4.45
C SER A 148 -37.55 6.57 5.42
#